data_AF-A0A9P5QY73-F1
#
_entry.id   AF-A0A9P5QY73-F1
#
_cell.length_a   1.000
_cell.length_b   1.000
_cell.length_c   1.000
_cell.angle_alpha   90.00
_cell.angle_beta   90.00
_cell.angle_gamma   90.00
#
_symmetry.space_group_name_H-M   'P 1'
#
loop_
_entity.id
_entity.type
_entity.pdbx_description
1 polymer ?
#
loop_
_entity_poly.entity_id
_entity_poly.type
_entity_poly.pdbx_seq_one_letter_code
_entity_poly.pdbx_strand_id
1 'polypeptide(L)'
;MSSSSTSFLEKFAVSPGVLNSQATKLTLVAIAASLTTATVILGIQGSQRKRRIRQLRDDLRKSIPLPPAFDSASDFYEGGNHAGFTPLSLPVQSMQHHEKWHHSRVNGQLEFDEELIREQLAKNIAFLGEEGVEKLRKSFVIIVGAGGVGSWATSMLIRSGVGKVRIIDFDQVSLSSLNRHATAVQADVGTPKVVAMKKAFASIAPWVEVDARVELFQEDSAEELLSGNPDYVIDAIDNINTKLALLKFCYDRKIPVMSSMGAGAKADPSRVQISDISETFEDPLARAVRRKIKAMGVDTGIEVVYSTEKPHHVRLLPLDETQAQNAVEYAALPDFRSRILPVLGPLPAMFGMSMAMFITCKLAGWPMEPLPIKLRDSLYLRVHRELKTRENKMDKSVDTIALDRRDVGYVIEEIFRGKSVVSQRMEKIGLCRWKRGEPLSLQNTVVMTKSEIIKHEKLPAGTDLLSVYGQEVIDYVEEKFREEAEINRLR
;
A
#
# COMPACT_ATOMS: atom_id res chain seq x y z
N MET A 1 15.58 -24.66 -44.11
CA MET A 1 14.57 -24.04 -44.99
C MET A 1 13.56 -23.35 -44.09
N SER A 2 13.30 -22.04 -44.26
CA SER A 2 12.36 -21.23 -43.43
C SER A 2 12.76 -21.12 -41.93
N SER A 3 12.47 -20.11 -41.10
CA SER A 3 11.98 -18.70 -41.18
C SER A 3 11.99 -18.14 -39.74
N SER A 4 12.12 -16.83 -39.42
CA SER A 4 12.46 -15.61 -40.18
C SER A 4 12.60 -14.44 -39.17
N SER A 5 13.58 -13.53 -39.32
CA SER A 5 13.77 -12.39 -38.41
C SER A 5 14.28 -11.11 -39.11
N THR A 6 13.36 -10.42 -39.80
CA THR A 6 13.56 -9.04 -40.26
C THR A 6 13.77 -8.10 -39.07
N SER A 7 14.90 -7.38 -39.02
CA SER A 7 15.24 -6.54 -37.87
C SER A 7 14.50 -5.19 -37.88
N PHE A 8 14.36 -4.60 -36.70
CA PHE A 8 13.65 -3.34 -36.43
C PHE A 8 14.25 -2.10 -37.13
N LEU A 9 15.40 -2.25 -37.80
CA LEU A 9 16.20 -1.14 -38.35
C LEU A 9 15.74 -0.64 -39.74
N GLU A 10 14.95 -1.41 -40.50
CA GLU A 10 14.54 -0.99 -41.86
C GLU A 10 13.41 0.06 -41.89
N LYS A 11 12.75 0.36 -40.77
CA LYS A 11 11.66 1.37 -40.72
C LYS A 11 12.12 2.83 -40.63
N PHE A 12 13.43 3.09 -40.55
CA PHE A 12 14.02 4.44 -40.54
C PHE A 12 14.92 4.72 -41.76
N ALA A 13 14.51 4.24 -42.93
CA ALA A 13 15.13 4.60 -44.21
C ALA A 13 14.85 6.08 -44.57
N VAL A 14 15.59 7.01 -43.94
CA VAL A 14 15.57 8.43 -44.29
C VAL A 14 16.21 8.61 -45.68
N SER A 15 15.49 9.30 -46.58
CA SER A 15 15.89 9.48 -47.97
C SER A 15 17.27 10.15 -48.09
N PRO A 16 18.16 9.73 -49.03
CA PRO A 16 19.58 10.14 -49.04
C PRO A 16 19.86 11.64 -49.16
N GLY A 17 18.87 12.46 -49.56
CA GLY A 17 19.02 13.92 -49.71
C GLY A 17 19.04 14.72 -48.40
N VAL A 18 18.57 14.17 -47.28
CA VAL A 18 18.35 14.96 -46.03
C VAL A 18 19.61 15.04 -45.15
N LEU A 19 20.58 14.15 -45.34
CA LEU A 19 21.77 14.00 -44.50
C LEU A 19 22.88 15.02 -44.77
N ASN A 20 22.75 15.92 -45.76
CA ASN A 20 23.86 16.77 -46.20
C ASN A 20 23.78 18.26 -45.80
N SER A 21 22.72 18.70 -45.12
CA SER A 21 22.71 20.03 -44.50
C SER A 21 23.62 20.07 -43.27
N GLN A 22 24.42 21.13 -43.12
CA GLN A 22 25.24 21.34 -41.93
C GLN A 22 24.40 21.42 -40.65
N ALA A 23 23.17 21.94 -40.75
CA ALA A 23 22.24 22.00 -39.61
C ALA A 23 21.95 20.59 -39.07
N THR A 24 21.59 19.63 -39.93
CA THR A 24 21.27 18.26 -39.48
C THR A 24 22.46 17.59 -38.80
N LYS A 25 23.68 17.80 -39.33
CA LYS A 25 24.92 17.26 -38.74
C LYS A 25 25.19 17.89 -37.36
N LEU A 26 25.01 19.21 -37.21
CA LEU A 26 25.12 19.92 -35.94
C LEU A 26 24.07 19.46 -34.92
N THR A 27 22.81 19.28 -35.32
CA THR A 27 21.76 18.78 -34.42
C THR A 27 22.05 17.37 -33.93
N LEU A 28 22.55 16.48 -34.81
CA LEU A 28 22.84 15.09 -34.46
C LEU A 28 24.06 14.99 -33.52
N VAL A 29 25.09 15.83 -33.73
CA VAL A 29 26.23 15.97 -32.80
C VAL A 29 25.79 16.56 -31.46
N ALA A 30 24.91 17.56 -31.46
CA ALA A 30 24.37 18.14 -30.22
C ALA A 30 23.57 17.10 -29.41
N ILE A 31 22.66 16.35 -30.05
CA ILE A 31 21.90 15.27 -29.40
C ILE A 31 22.83 14.19 -28.83
N ALA A 32 23.84 13.76 -29.59
CA ALA A 32 24.82 12.77 -29.13
C ALA A 32 25.62 13.28 -27.92
N ALA A 33 26.12 14.52 -27.96
CA ALA A 33 26.83 15.15 -26.86
C ALA A 33 25.94 15.30 -25.61
N SER A 34 24.68 15.72 -25.78
CA SER A 34 23.70 15.81 -24.69
C SER A 34 23.42 14.45 -24.04
N LEU A 35 23.20 13.38 -24.83
CA LEU A 35 23.01 12.02 -24.30
C LEU A 35 24.24 11.55 -23.52
N THR A 36 25.44 11.72 -24.08
CA THR A 36 26.69 11.28 -23.44
C THR A 36 26.94 12.03 -22.14
N THR A 37 26.63 13.33 -22.10
CA THR A 37 26.78 14.15 -20.89
C THR A 37 25.77 13.72 -19.82
N ALA A 38 24.53 13.44 -20.20
CA ALA A 38 23.50 12.94 -19.28
C ALA A 38 23.85 11.56 -18.68
N THR A 39 24.32 10.61 -19.48
CA THR A 39 24.74 9.28 -18.97
C THR A 39 25.96 9.37 -18.06
N VAL A 40 26.92 10.26 -18.35
CA VAL A 40 28.07 10.51 -17.46
C VAL A 40 27.63 11.15 -16.14
N ILE A 41 26.72 12.13 -16.17
CA ILE A 41 26.19 12.78 -14.97
C ILE A 41 25.44 11.76 -14.08
N LEU A 42 24.51 10.98 -14.66
CA LEU A 42 23.77 9.93 -13.94
C LEU A 42 24.71 8.84 -13.39
N GLY A 43 25.74 8.46 -14.13
CA GLY A 43 26.77 7.51 -13.69
C GLY A 43 27.59 8.05 -12.50
N ILE A 44 27.98 9.33 -12.54
CA ILE A 44 28.69 10.01 -11.46
C ILE A 44 27.78 10.15 -10.23
N GLN A 45 26.53 10.59 -10.38
CA GLN A 45 25.55 10.70 -9.28
C GLN A 45 25.27 9.33 -8.64
N GLY A 46 25.04 8.28 -9.43
CA GLY A 46 24.87 6.92 -8.95
C GLY A 46 26.09 6.38 -8.20
N SER A 47 27.30 6.70 -8.66
CA SER A 47 28.57 6.39 -7.99
C SER A 47 28.74 7.17 -6.69
N GLN A 48 28.45 8.47 -6.67
CA GLN A 48 28.49 9.32 -5.47
C GLN A 48 27.48 8.86 -4.41
N ARG A 49 26.25 8.49 -4.82
CA ARG A 49 25.23 7.91 -3.92
C ARG A 49 25.72 6.60 -3.29
N LYS A 50 26.29 5.68 -4.09
CA LYS A 50 26.91 4.44 -3.59
C LYS A 50 28.07 4.71 -2.62
N ARG A 51 28.91 5.73 -2.88
CA ARG A 51 30.00 6.15 -1.98
C ARG A 51 29.47 6.73 -0.66
N ARG A 52 28.49 7.64 -0.71
CA ARG A 52 27.87 8.26 0.48
C ARG A 52 27.16 7.23 1.36
N ILE A 53 26.48 6.24 0.78
CA ILE A 53 25.87 5.11 1.53
C ILE A 53 26.94 4.25 2.20
N ARG A 54 28.07 3.97 1.53
CA ARG A 54 29.21 3.25 2.14
C ARG A 54 29.83 4.05 3.29
N GLN A 55 30.09 5.34 3.10
CA GLN A 55 30.60 6.22 4.15
C GLN A 55 29.67 6.25 5.37
N LEU A 56 28.36 6.47 5.18
CA LEU A 56 27.38 6.42 6.27
C LEU A 56 27.37 5.07 7.01
N ARG A 57 27.53 3.96 6.30
CA ARG A 57 27.63 2.61 6.89
C ARG A 57 28.91 2.43 7.69
N ASP A 58 30.04 2.91 7.18
CA ASP A 58 31.34 2.80 7.84
C ASP A 58 31.46 3.76 9.03
N ASP A 59 30.81 4.92 8.98
CA ASP A 59 30.74 5.90 10.07
C ASP A 59 29.76 5.44 11.17
N LEU A 60 28.64 4.79 10.84
CA LEU A 60 27.81 4.08 11.83
C LEU A 60 28.61 3.00 12.57
N ARG A 61 29.38 2.20 11.83
CA ARG A 61 30.24 1.14 12.39
C ARG A 61 31.36 1.65 13.31
N LYS A 62 31.76 2.92 13.16
CA LYS A 62 32.75 3.57 14.03
C LYS A 62 32.14 4.32 15.20
N SER A 63 30.94 4.89 15.03
CA SER A 63 30.29 5.76 16.02
C SER A 63 29.43 5.01 17.03
N ILE A 64 29.01 3.78 16.71
CA ILE A 64 28.18 2.95 17.58
C ILE A 64 29.06 1.83 18.13
N PRO A 65 29.43 1.84 19.43
CA PRO A 65 29.99 0.66 20.04
C PRO A 65 28.95 -0.46 19.91
N LEU A 66 29.35 -1.59 19.32
CA LEU A 66 28.57 -2.81 19.45
C LEU A 66 28.37 -3.03 20.97
N PRO A 67 27.15 -3.37 21.44
CA PRO A 67 27.03 -3.86 22.80
C PRO A 67 28.01 -5.03 22.95
N PRO A 68 28.69 -5.18 24.12
CA PRO A 68 29.53 -6.34 24.35
C PRO A 68 28.71 -7.59 24.03
N ALA A 69 29.33 -8.58 23.41
CA ALA A 69 28.67 -9.86 23.20
C ALA A 69 28.26 -10.38 24.59
N PHE A 70 26.95 -10.48 24.82
CA PHE A 70 26.39 -11.05 26.04
C PHE A 70 26.60 -12.57 25.97
N ASP A 71 27.84 -13.00 26.19
CA ASP A 71 28.30 -14.38 26.00
C ASP A 71 27.92 -15.33 27.16
N SER A 72 27.22 -14.81 28.17
CA SER A 72 26.78 -15.59 29.33
C SER A 72 25.43 -15.13 29.87
N ALA A 73 24.55 -16.10 30.14
CA ALA A 73 23.28 -15.87 30.81
C ALA A 73 23.42 -15.43 32.29
N SER A 74 24.65 -15.41 32.84
CA SER A 74 24.98 -14.95 34.19
C SER A 74 24.57 -13.51 34.46
N ASP A 75 24.70 -12.64 33.45
CA ASP A 75 24.66 -11.18 33.63
C ASP A 75 23.23 -10.67 33.92
N PHE A 76 22.22 -11.54 33.76
CA PHE A 76 20.83 -11.27 34.12
C PHE A 76 20.46 -11.69 35.56
N TYR A 77 21.32 -12.44 36.27
CA TYR A 77 20.98 -13.06 37.56
C TYR A 77 21.76 -12.52 38.77
N GLU A 78 22.62 -11.51 38.62
CA GLU A 78 23.21 -10.78 39.76
C GLU A 78 22.21 -9.79 40.38
N GLY A 79 21.12 -10.30 40.94
CA GLY A 79 20.01 -9.47 41.40
C GLY A 79 18.97 -10.12 42.32
N GLY A 80 19.31 -11.19 43.04
CA GLY A 80 18.35 -11.82 43.96
C GLY A 80 18.92 -12.91 44.87
N ASN A 81 19.08 -12.59 46.16
CA ASN A 81 19.33 -13.57 47.22
C ASN A 81 18.06 -14.40 47.51
N HIS A 82 17.75 -15.39 46.67
CA HIS A 82 16.78 -16.43 47.00
C HIS A 82 17.37 -17.83 46.73
N ALA A 83 17.11 -18.75 47.66
CA ALA A 83 17.86 -19.98 47.81
C ALA A 83 17.53 -21.04 46.74
N GLY A 84 18.53 -21.87 46.42
CA GLY A 84 18.27 -23.24 45.96
C GLY A 84 18.32 -23.52 44.46
N PHE A 85 18.84 -22.61 43.62
CA PHE A 85 19.13 -22.93 42.22
C PHE A 85 20.64 -22.89 41.94
N THR A 86 21.25 -24.05 41.74
CA THR A 86 22.57 -24.19 41.13
C THR A 86 22.37 -24.12 39.61
N PRO A 87 22.93 -23.12 38.89
CA PRO A 87 22.89 -23.13 37.44
C PRO A 87 23.72 -24.31 36.94
N LEU A 88 23.17 -25.13 36.04
CA LEU A 88 24.03 -26.02 35.25
C LEU A 88 24.97 -25.15 34.42
N SER A 89 26.26 -25.31 34.64
CA SER A 89 27.32 -24.67 33.84
C SER A 89 27.34 -25.26 32.43
N LEU A 90 26.44 -24.78 31.57
CA LEU A 90 26.51 -25.02 30.14
C LEU A 90 27.82 -24.39 29.62
N PRO A 91 28.71 -25.15 28.95
CA PRO A 91 29.96 -24.62 28.47
C PRO A 91 29.71 -23.59 27.36
N VAL A 92 30.29 -22.40 27.52
CA VAL A 92 30.26 -21.30 26.55
C VAL A 92 31.08 -21.70 25.31
N GLN A 93 30.43 -22.35 24.36
CA GLN A 93 30.86 -22.55 22.97
C GLN A 93 29.90 -21.85 21.99
N SER A 94 29.39 -20.68 22.41
CA SER A 94 28.34 -19.89 21.78
C SER A 94 28.82 -19.01 20.62
N MET A 95 29.45 -19.57 19.58
CA MET A 95 29.46 -18.88 18.27
C MET A 95 29.75 -19.73 17.02
N GLN A 96 30.14 -21.00 17.15
CA GLN A 96 30.45 -21.87 15.99
C GLN A 96 29.38 -22.93 15.69
N HIS A 97 28.31 -23.05 16.51
CA HIS A 97 27.27 -24.08 16.37
C HIS A 97 25.97 -23.62 15.68
N HIS A 98 26.08 -22.85 14.58
CA HIS A 98 24.92 -22.61 13.71
C HIS A 98 24.50 -23.83 12.86
N GLU A 99 25.26 -24.93 12.89
CA GLU A 99 25.07 -26.11 12.01
C GLU A 99 24.17 -27.24 12.58
N LYS A 100 23.65 -27.13 13.81
CA LYS A 100 22.86 -28.20 14.46
C LYS A 100 21.36 -27.88 14.63
N TRP A 101 20.73 -27.43 13.55
CA TRP A 101 19.38 -27.94 13.27
C TRP A 101 19.56 -29.31 12.60
N HIS A 102 18.83 -30.34 13.05
CA HIS A 102 18.84 -31.62 12.35
C HIS A 102 18.20 -31.44 10.98
N HIS A 103 19.04 -31.33 9.95
CA HIS A 103 18.62 -31.21 8.57
C HIS A 103 19.23 -32.30 7.70
N SER A 104 18.38 -33.12 7.09
CA SER A 104 18.78 -34.13 6.12
C SER A 104 18.80 -33.51 4.73
N ARG A 105 19.79 -33.89 3.91
CA ARG A 105 19.81 -33.52 2.48
C ARG A 105 19.34 -34.69 1.64
N VAL A 106 18.04 -34.73 1.34
CA VAL A 106 17.46 -35.69 0.40
C VAL A 106 17.24 -34.98 -0.94
N ASN A 107 17.79 -35.54 -2.02
CA ASN A 107 17.73 -34.97 -3.38
C ASN A 107 18.14 -33.49 -3.52
N GLY A 108 18.98 -32.98 -2.60
CA GLY A 108 19.45 -31.59 -2.59
C GLY A 108 18.52 -30.59 -1.90
N GLN A 109 17.36 -31.02 -1.39
CA GLN A 109 16.49 -30.21 -0.54
C GLN A 109 16.88 -30.38 0.94
N LEU A 110 16.63 -29.36 1.75
CA LEU A 110 16.79 -29.40 3.21
C LEU A 110 15.48 -29.92 3.82
N GLU A 111 15.47 -31.17 4.28
CA GLU A 111 14.43 -31.66 5.17
C GLU A 111 14.76 -31.24 6.59
N PHE A 112 13.76 -30.75 7.33
CA PHE A 112 13.88 -30.35 8.73
C PHE A 112 13.09 -31.31 9.61
N ASP A 113 13.50 -31.46 10.85
CA ASP A 113 12.81 -32.28 11.84
C ASP A 113 11.39 -31.74 12.12
N GLU A 114 10.37 -32.47 11.68
CA GLU A 114 8.96 -32.11 11.88
C GLU A 114 8.56 -32.11 13.36
N GLU A 115 9.24 -32.84 14.25
CA GLU A 115 8.95 -32.80 15.69
C GLU A 115 9.32 -31.41 16.26
N LEU A 116 10.49 -30.87 15.87
CA LEU A 116 10.90 -29.52 16.25
C LEU A 116 10.00 -28.44 15.65
N ILE A 117 9.52 -28.62 14.42
CA ILE A 117 8.56 -27.69 13.79
C ILE A 117 7.22 -27.72 14.54
N ARG A 118 6.73 -28.91 14.90
CA ARG A 118 5.47 -29.08 15.63
C ARG A 118 5.57 -28.48 17.04
N GLU A 119 6.69 -28.65 17.73
CA GLU A 119 6.92 -27.99 19.03
C GLU A 119 6.97 -26.45 18.88
N GLN A 120 7.66 -25.94 17.87
CA GLN A 120 7.67 -24.50 17.55
C GLN A 120 6.25 -23.95 17.27
N LEU A 121 5.38 -24.76 16.66
CA LEU A 121 4.00 -24.40 16.31
C LEU A 121 2.95 -24.88 17.32
N ALA A 122 3.34 -25.46 18.47
CA ALA A 122 2.42 -26.15 19.38
C ALA A 122 1.23 -25.28 19.85
N LYS A 123 1.47 -23.98 20.08
CA LYS A 123 0.41 -23.02 20.44
C LYS A 123 -0.56 -22.74 19.29
N ASN A 124 -0.10 -22.78 18.05
CA ASN A 124 -0.92 -22.58 16.87
C ASN A 124 -1.75 -23.85 16.61
N ILE A 125 -1.17 -25.03 16.81
CA ILE A 125 -1.88 -26.33 16.76
C ILE A 125 -2.98 -26.38 17.82
N ALA A 126 -2.68 -25.95 19.05
CA ALA A 126 -3.66 -25.90 20.14
C ALA A 126 -4.83 -24.91 19.89
N PHE A 127 -4.64 -23.90 19.03
CA PHE A 127 -5.67 -22.91 18.71
C PHE A 127 -6.44 -23.24 17.43
N LEU A 128 -5.75 -23.57 16.34
CA LEU A 128 -6.32 -23.82 15.00
C LEU A 128 -6.65 -25.29 14.72
N GLY A 129 -6.19 -26.21 15.58
CA GLY A 129 -6.18 -27.65 15.33
C GLY A 129 -5.10 -28.07 14.33
N GLU A 130 -4.87 -29.39 14.26
CA GLU A 130 -3.91 -30.01 13.33
C GLU A 130 -4.23 -29.66 11.87
N GLU A 131 -5.49 -29.80 11.46
CA GLU A 131 -5.94 -29.52 10.08
C GLU A 131 -5.70 -28.06 9.68
N GLY A 132 -5.92 -27.11 10.60
CA GLY A 132 -5.71 -25.69 10.35
C GLY A 132 -4.23 -25.35 10.15
N VAL A 133 -3.34 -25.95 10.97
CA VAL A 133 -1.89 -25.79 10.82
C VAL A 133 -1.36 -26.52 9.59
N GLU A 134 -1.90 -27.70 9.24
CA GLU A 134 -1.51 -28.41 8.02
C GLU A 134 -1.86 -27.62 6.74
N LYS A 135 -3.01 -26.94 6.71
CA LYS A 135 -3.36 -26.01 5.62
C LYS A 135 -2.36 -24.86 5.51
N LEU A 136 -2.03 -24.22 6.64
CA LEU A 136 -1.02 -23.14 6.68
C LEU A 136 0.36 -23.61 6.19
N ARG A 137 0.80 -24.80 6.63
CA ARG A 137 2.08 -25.40 6.23
C ARG A 137 2.15 -25.67 4.72
N LYS A 138 1.01 -25.82 4.05
CA LYS A 138 0.92 -25.97 2.59
C LYS A 138 0.67 -24.65 1.83
N SER A 139 0.35 -23.55 2.53
CA SER A 139 0.00 -22.28 1.90
C SER A 139 1.20 -21.51 1.34
N PHE A 140 0.98 -20.80 0.24
CA PHE A 140 1.88 -19.84 -0.38
C PHE A 140 1.30 -18.43 -0.34
N VAL A 141 2.00 -17.50 0.32
CA VAL A 141 1.61 -16.08 0.41
C VAL A 141 2.63 -15.18 -0.28
N ILE A 142 2.17 -14.23 -1.10
CA ILE A 142 3.01 -13.20 -1.71
C ILE A 142 2.82 -11.87 -0.96
N ILE A 143 3.90 -11.18 -0.64
CA ILE A 143 3.91 -9.89 0.03
C ILE A 143 4.60 -8.87 -0.88
N VAL A 144 3.84 -7.87 -1.34
CA VAL A 144 4.35 -6.78 -2.17
C VAL A 144 4.56 -5.54 -1.29
N GLY A 145 5.82 -5.13 -1.12
CA GLY A 145 6.26 -4.10 -0.20
C GLY A 145 6.81 -4.68 1.12
N ALA A 146 8.10 -4.48 1.37
CA ALA A 146 8.81 -4.88 2.58
C ALA A 146 8.91 -3.72 3.60
N GLY A 147 7.95 -2.79 3.58
CA GLY A 147 7.91 -1.65 4.49
C GLY A 147 7.53 -2.00 5.92
N GLY A 148 7.15 -0.98 6.70
CA GLY A 148 6.70 -1.13 8.09
C GLY A 148 5.38 -1.91 8.28
N VAL A 149 4.68 -2.26 7.20
CA VAL A 149 3.51 -3.16 7.23
C VAL A 149 3.93 -4.57 6.81
N GLY A 150 4.42 -4.73 5.57
CA GLY A 150 4.75 -6.05 5.01
C GLY A 150 5.86 -6.80 5.75
N SER A 151 6.83 -6.11 6.36
CA SER A 151 7.85 -6.77 7.20
C SER A 151 7.25 -7.42 8.46
N TRP A 152 6.27 -6.77 9.11
CA TRP A 152 5.56 -7.33 10.27
C TRP A 152 4.56 -8.40 9.87
N ALA A 153 3.84 -8.20 8.75
CA ALA A 153 2.94 -9.21 8.21
C ALA A 153 3.69 -10.51 7.89
N THR A 154 4.78 -10.42 7.13
CA THR A 154 5.62 -11.58 6.79
C THR A 154 6.19 -12.26 8.05
N SER A 155 6.68 -11.47 9.03
CA SER A 155 7.21 -11.99 10.29
C SER A 155 6.18 -12.82 11.07
N MET A 156 4.93 -12.37 11.13
CA MET A 156 3.86 -13.10 11.81
C MET A 156 3.36 -14.30 11.00
N LEU A 157 3.25 -14.22 9.68
CA LEU A 157 2.88 -15.38 8.83
C LEU A 157 3.88 -16.53 8.96
N ILE A 158 5.18 -16.23 8.91
CA ILE A 158 6.26 -17.21 9.07
C ILE A 158 6.19 -17.87 10.45
N ARG A 159 6.00 -17.08 11.51
CA ARG A 159 5.79 -17.59 12.88
C ARG A 159 4.45 -18.32 13.07
N SER A 160 3.48 -18.14 12.16
CA SER A 160 2.18 -18.79 12.22
C SER A 160 2.18 -20.20 11.63
N GLY A 161 3.16 -20.54 10.78
CA GLY A 161 3.23 -21.85 10.12
C GLY A 161 3.22 -21.82 8.59
N VAL A 162 3.15 -20.65 7.94
CA VAL A 162 3.06 -20.55 6.48
C VAL A 162 4.28 -21.19 5.80
N GLY A 163 4.06 -22.18 4.94
CA GLY A 163 5.14 -22.97 4.33
C GLY A 163 5.99 -22.22 3.32
N LYS A 164 5.39 -21.31 2.55
CA LYS A 164 6.08 -20.54 1.51
C LYS A 164 5.68 -19.08 1.52
N VAL A 165 6.66 -18.17 1.42
CA VAL A 165 6.41 -16.75 1.17
C VAL A 165 7.27 -16.22 0.02
N ARG A 166 6.71 -15.34 -0.81
CA ARG A 166 7.47 -14.50 -1.75
C ARG A 166 7.38 -13.05 -1.30
N ILE A 167 8.51 -12.38 -1.18
CA ILE A 167 8.59 -10.98 -0.77
C ILE A 167 9.14 -10.16 -1.94
N ILE A 168 8.40 -9.14 -2.38
CA ILE A 168 8.75 -8.28 -3.53
C ILE A 168 8.94 -6.84 -3.03
N ASP A 169 10.17 -6.33 -3.06
CA ASP A 169 10.49 -4.92 -2.81
C ASP A 169 11.87 -4.59 -3.39
N PHE A 170 11.97 -3.48 -4.13
CA PHE A 170 13.19 -2.97 -4.76
C PHE A 170 14.06 -2.13 -3.82
N ASP A 171 13.50 -1.65 -2.70
CA ASP A 171 14.18 -0.74 -1.78
C ASP A 171 15.28 -1.42 -0.94
N GLN A 172 16.16 -0.57 -0.42
CA GLN A 172 17.16 -0.91 0.59
C GLN A 172 16.75 -0.44 1.99
N VAL A 173 17.28 -1.09 3.02
CA VAL A 173 17.15 -0.66 4.41
C VAL A 173 17.83 0.70 4.59
N SER A 174 17.05 1.70 5.00
CA SER A 174 17.55 3.02 5.45
C SER A 174 17.58 3.11 6.97
N LEU A 175 18.34 4.05 7.52
CA LEU A 175 18.27 4.38 8.96
C LEU A 175 16.84 4.76 9.38
N SER A 176 16.14 5.52 8.53
CA SER A 176 14.73 5.89 8.73
C SER A 176 13.74 4.73 8.58
N SER A 177 14.18 3.53 8.20
CA SER A 177 13.35 2.31 8.20
C SER A 177 13.34 1.62 9.56
N LEU A 178 14.41 1.79 10.36
CA LEU A 178 14.64 1.07 11.62
C LEU A 178 13.62 1.43 12.72
N ASN A 179 12.89 2.54 12.59
CA ASN A 179 11.83 2.92 13.53
C ASN A 179 10.54 2.08 13.40
N ARG A 180 10.40 1.25 12.36
CA ARG A 180 9.16 0.50 12.06
C ARG A 180 9.32 -0.83 11.32
N HIS A 181 10.47 -1.11 10.72
CA HIS A 181 10.69 -2.37 9.99
C HIS A 181 10.95 -3.54 10.96
N ALA A 182 10.25 -4.66 10.78
CA ALA A 182 10.20 -5.74 11.78
C ALA A 182 11.54 -6.44 12.09
N THR A 183 12.39 -6.62 11.08
CA THR A 183 13.58 -7.48 11.16
C THR A 183 14.90 -6.80 10.81
N ALA A 184 14.90 -5.51 10.45
CA ALA A 184 16.09 -4.85 9.95
C ALA A 184 16.86 -4.24 11.12
N VAL A 185 18.16 -4.52 11.21
CA VAL A 185 19.06 -3.90 12.19
C VAL A 185 20.00 -2.89 11.53
N GLN A 186 20.70 -2.10 12.33
CA GLN A 186 21.67 -1.11 11.85
C GLN A 186 22.73 -1.69 10.90
N ALA A 187 23.13 -2.96 11.10
CA ALA A 187 24.10 -3.65 10.26
C ALA A 187 23.60 -3.94 8.83
N ASP A 188 22.27 -3.95 8.62
CA ASP A 188 21.65 -4.22 7.32
C ASP A 188 21.47 -2.95 6.46
N VAL A 189 21.77 -1.76 6.98
CA VAL A 189 21.63 -0.49 6.24
C VAL A 189 22.40 -0.53 4.91
N GLY A 190 21.69 -0.20 3.82
CA GLY A 190 22.18 -0.34 2.44
C GLY A 190 22.07 -1.75 1.82
N THR A 191 21.42 -2.69 2.51
CA THR A 191 21.06 -4.02 1.98
C THR A 191 19.61 -3.98 1.47
N PRO A 192 19.25 -4.68 0.37
CA PRO A 192 17.85 -4.81 -0.06
C PRO A 192 16.96 -5.34 1.07
N LYS A 193 15.78 -4.74 1.29
CA LYS A 193 14.89 -5.11 2.42
C LYS A 193 14.52 -6.59 2.39
N VAL A 194 14.15 -7.12 1.21
CA VAL A 194 13.78 -8.53 1.04
C VAL A 194 14.92 -9.50 1.37
N VAL A 195 16.18 -9.10 1.14
CA VAL A 195 17.38 -9.90 1.48
C VAL A 195 17.64 -9.87 2.98
N ALA A 196 17.49 -8.70 3.62
CA ALA A 196 17.57 -8.60 5.08
C ALA A 196 16.46 -9.41 5.77
N MET A 197 15.24 -9.38 5.25
CA MET A 197 14.13 -10.22 5.69
C MET A 197 14.44 -11.72 5.53
N LYS A 198 14.87 -12.17 4.34
CA LYS A 198 15.24 -13.58 4.11
C LYS A 198 16.33 -14.07 5.06
N LYS A 199 17.37 -13.27 5.30
CA LYS A 199 18.43 -13.55 6.29
C LYS A 199 17.87 -13.70 7.71
N ALA A 200 17.00 -12.78 8.14
CA ALA A 200 16.40 -12.84 9.48
C ALA A 200 15.43 -14.01 9.65
N PHE A 201 14.65 -14.35 8.62
CA PHE A 201 13.70 -15.46 8.70
C PHE A 201 14.36 -16.83 8.70
N ALA A 202 15.51 -16.98 8.02
CA ALA A 202 16.32 -18.19 8.12
C ALA A 202 16.78 -18.52 9.55
N SER A 203 16.87 -17.54 10.47
CA SER A 203 17.14 -17.79 11.89
C SER A 203 15.89 -17.93 12.77
N ILE A 204 14.68 -17.74 12.21
CA ILE A 204 13.40 -17.80 12.93
C ILE A 204 12.65 -19.09 12.60
N ALA A 205 12.60 -19.46 11.33
CA ALA A 205 11.89 -20.63 10.81
C ALA A 205 12.60 -21.08 9.52
N PRO A 206 13.72 -21.80 9.62
CA PRO A 206 14.53 -22.20 8.45
C PRO A 206 13.78 -23.14 7.50
N TRP A 207 12.70 -23.77 7.98
CA TRP A 207 11.77 -24.63 7.26
C TRP A 207 10.75 -23.89 6.37
N VAL A 208 10.73 -22.56 6.35
CA VAL A 208 9.91 -21.77 5.41
C VAL A 208 10.68 -21.48 4.13
N GLU A 209 10.08 -21.76 2.97
CA GLU A 209 10.63 -21.29 1.69
C GLU A 209 10.39 -19.79 1.53
N VAL A 210 11.46 -18.99 1.64
CA VAL A 210 11.43 -17.54 1.42
C VAL A 210 12.02 -17.20 0.04
N ASP A 211 11.15 -16.89 -0.92
CA ASP A 211 11.51 -16.29 -2.22
C ASP A 211 11.63 -14.76 -2.05
N ALA A 212 12.75 -14.17 -2.46
CA ALA A 212 13.08 -12.76 -2.21
C ALA A 212 13.41 -12.05 -3.52
N ARG A 213 12.48 -11.21 -3.99
CA ARG A 213 12.56 -10.50 -5.28
C ARG A 213 12.92 -9.03 -5.06
N VAL A 214 14.11 -8.64 -5.50
CA VAL A 214 14.62 -7.26 -5.44
C VAL A 214 14.11 -6.49 -6.65
N GLU A 215 12.79 -6.37 -6.74
CA GLU A 215 12.07 -5.95 -7.95
C GLU A 215 10.94 -4.98 -7.61
N LEU A 216 10.66 -4.05 -8.53
CA LEU A 216 9.51 -3.15 -8.42
C LEU A 216 8.32 -3.82 -9.10
N PHE A 217 7.21 -3.96 -8.38
CA PHE A 217 5.97 -4.41 -8.98
C PHE A 217 5.48 -3.40 -10.02
N GLN A 218 5.19 -3.88 -11.23
CA GLN A 218 4.59 -3.13 -12.33
C GLN A 218 3.57 -4.04 -13.02
N GLU A 219 2.65 -3.46 -13.80
CA GLU A 219 1.61 -4.23 -14.51
C GLU A 219 2.22 -5.26 -15.47
N ASP A 220 3.25 -4.87 -16.23
CA ASP A 220 3.97 -5.75 -17.17
C ASP A 220 4.69 -6.93 -16.49
N SER A 221 5.12 -6.77 -15.23
CA SER A 221 5.81 -7.82 -14.45
C SER A 221 4.87 -8.61 -13.53
N ALA A 222 3.59 -8.27 -13.46
CA ALA A 222 2.64 -8.87 -12.53
C ALA A 222 2.44 -10.38 -12.75
N GLU A 223 2.42 -10.84 -14.00
CA GLU A 223 2.26 -12.26 -14.34
C GLU A 223 3.43 -13.12 -13.83
N GLU A 224 4.67 -12.61 -13.93
CA GLU A 224 5.85 -13.30 -13.41
C GLU A 224 5.91 -13.20 -11.88
N LEU A 225 5.75 -11.99 -11.33
CA LEU A 225 5.93 -11.73 -9.90
C LEU A 225 4.88 -12.44 -9.03
N LEU A 226 3.64 -12.55 -9.52
CA LEU A 226 2.54 -13.24 -8.82
C LEU A 226 2.34 -14.70 -9.29
N SER A 227 3.24 -15.22 -10.12
CA SER A 227 3.22 -16.61 -10.58
C SER A 227 3.32 -17.63 -9.44
N GLY A 228 2.79 -18.82 -9.67
CA GLY A 228 2.89 -19.96 -8.74
C GLY A 228 1.64 -20.22 -7.89
N ASN A 229 0.48 -19.67 -8.30
CA ASN A 229 -0.83 -19.89 -7.67
C ASN A 229 -0.83 -19.62 -6.15
N PRO A 230 -0.57 -18.37 -5.72
CA PRO A 230 -0.60 -18.03 -4.31
C PRO A 230 -2.01 -18.11 -3.72
N ASP A 231 -2.12 -18.69 -2.52
CA ASP A 231 -3.36 -18.72 -1.75
C ASP A 231 -3.76 -17.33 -1.23
N TYR A 232 -2.77 -16.43 -1.09
CA TYR A 232 -3.01 -15.04 -0.71
C TYR A 232 -1.94 -14.06 -1.21
N VAL A 233 -2.36 -12.83 -1.48
CA VAL A 233 -1.49 -11.68 -1.75
C VAL A 233 -1.70 -10.58 -0.70
N ILE A 234 -0.62 -10.07 -0.13
CA ILE A 234 -0.57 -8.91 0.75
C ILE A 234 -0.03 -7.72 -0.03
N ASP A 235 -0.84 -6.68 -0.13
CA ASP A 235 -0.43 -5.38 -0.63
C ASP A 235 -0.06 -4.43 0.53
N ALA A 236 1.24 -4.18 0.66
CA ALA A 236 1.84 -3.23 1.58
C ALA A 236 2.51 -2.04 0.84
N ILE A 237 2.08 -1.76 -0.40
CA ILE A 237 2.59 -0.67 -1.24
C ILE A 237 2.06 0.69 -0.77
N ASP A 238 2.89 1.73 -0.86
CA ASP A 238 2.55 3.12 -0.51
C ASP A 238 2.13 3.99 -1.72
N ASN A 239 2.63 3.67 -2.92
CA ASN A 239 2.23 4.23 -4.20
C ASN A 239 0.79 3.82 -4.57
N ILE A 240 -0.06 4.79 -4.91
CA ILE A 240 -1.49 4.56 -5.23
C ILE A 240 -1.67 3.82 -6.57
N ASN A 241 -0.93 4.18 -7.61
CA ASN A 241 -1.15 3.62 -8.95
C ASN A 241 -0.60 2.19 -9.03
N THR A 242 0.58 1.92 -8.46
CA THR A 242 1.12 0.56 -8.34
C THR A 242 0.21 -0.35 -7.50
N LYS A 243 -0.36 0.19 -6.41
CA LYS A 243 -1.41 -0.48 -5.60
C LYS A 243 -2.64 -0.82 -6.44
N LEU A 244 -3.17 0.11 -7.21
CA LEU A 244 -4.35 -0.14 -8.06
C LEU A 244 -4.10 -1.21 -9.12
N ALA A 245 -2.93 -1.19 -9.77
CA ALA A 245 -2.53 -2.22 -10.72
C ALA A 245 -2.49 -3.61 -10.07
N LEU A 246 -1.88 -3.74 -8.88
CA LEU A 246 -1.85 -4.98 -8.12
C LEU A 246 -3.26 -5.47 -7.76
N LEU A 247 -4.10 -4.59 -7.21
CA LEU A 247 -5.46 -4.95 -6.79
C LEU A 247 -6.35 -5.34 -7.98
N LYS A 248 -6.25 -4.63 -9.11
CA LYS A 248 -6.99 -4.98 -10.33
C LYS A 248 -6.54 -6.32 -10.89
N PHE A 249 -5.23 -6.54 -10.98
CA PHE A 249 -4.65 -7.79 -11.49
C PHE A 249 -5.10 -9.00 -10.66
N CYS A 250 -5.04 -8.90 -9.33
CA CYS A 250 -5.49 -9.95 -8.42
C CYS A 250 -7.00 -10.19 -8.55
N TYR A 251 -7.81 -9.13 -8.60
CA TYR A 251 -9.26 -9.24 -8.77
C TYR A 251 -9.64 -9.97 -10.07
N ASP A 252 -9.05 -9.57 -11.20
CA ASP A 252 -9.35 -10.15 -12.53
C ASP A 252 -8.99 -11.65 -12.60
N ARG A 253 -7.90 -12.05 -11.95
CA ARG A 253 -7.44 -13.45 -11.87
C ARG A 253 -8.03 -14.21 -10.68
N LYS A 254 -8.90 -13.58 -9.88
CA LYS A 254 -9.52 -14.14 -8.67
C LYS A 254 -8.50 -14.64 -7.62
N ILE A 255 -7.34 -13.98 -7.56
CA ILE A 255 -6.32 -14.23 -6.55
C ILE A 255 -6.74 -13.49 -5.27
N PRO A 256 -6.90 -14.16 -4.12
CA PRO A 256 -7.25 -13.51 -2.86
C PRO A 256 -6.21 -12.44 -2.49
N VAL A 257 -6.66 -11.21 -2.22
CA VAL A 257 -5.77 -10.08 -1.94
C VAL A 257 -6.28 -9.23 -0.79
N MET A 258 -5.36 -8.88 0.12
CA MET A 258 -5.63 -7.95 1.21
C MET A 258 -4.69 -6.74 1.13
N SER A 259 -5.24 -5.52 1.23
CA SER A 259 -4.44 -4.30 1.13
C SER A 259 -4.36 -3.48 2.41
N SER A 260 -3.18 -2.92 2.65
CA SER A 260 -2.94 -1.89 3.65
C SER A 260 -3.34 -0.50 3.15
N MET A 261 -4.11 0.22 3.95
CA MET A 261 -4.53 1.62 3.72
C MET A 261 -3.69 2.59 4.56
N GLY A 262 -4.24 3.76 4.92
CA GLY A 262 -3.47 4.88 5.47
C GLY A 262 -3.10 4.71 6.94
N ALA A 263 -1.88 4.23 7.23
CA ALA A 263 -1.29 4.21 8.58
C ALA A 263 -0.51 5.48 8.97
N GLY A 264 -0.41 6.48 8.07
CA GLY A 264 0.32 7.73 8.33
C GLY A 264 -0.53 8.78 9.08
N ALA A 265 0.12 9.62 9.87
CA ALA A 265 -0.50 10.70 10.66
C ALA A 265 -1.66 10.25 11.60
N LYS A 266 -1.53 9.05 12.15
CA LYS A 266 -2.48 8.36 13.05
C LYS A 266 -1.72 7.70 14.21
N ALA A 267 -2.38 7.49 15.34
CA ALA A 267 -1.81 6.93 16.57
C ALA A 267 -2.76 6.04 17.41
N ASP A 268 -4.08 6.05 17.17
CA ASP A 268 -5.08 5.33 17.96
C ASP A 268 -5.20 3.86 17.52
N PRO A 269 -4.75 2.89 18.34
CA PRO A 269 -4.81 1.47 18.00
C PRO A 269 -6.24 0.91 18.02
N SER A 270 -7.16 1.53 18.77
CA SER A 270 -8.55 1.05 18.90
C SER A 270 -9.40 1.27 17.63
N ARG A 271 -8.86 2.04 16.67
CA ARG A 271 -9.52 2.44 15.42
C ARG A 271 -9.10 1.64 14.20
N VAL A 272 -8.17 0.69 14.35
CA VAL A 272 -7.77 -0.25 13.29
C VAL A 272 -8.93 -1.21 12.99
N GLN A 273 -9.29 -1.35 11.73
CA GLN A 273 -10.40 -2.19 11.27
C GLN A 273 -10.01 -2.96 10.01
N ILE A 274 -10.65 -4.12 9.83
CA ILE A 274 -10.59 -4.93 8.62
C ILE A 274 -12.00 -4.99 8.03
N SER A 275 -12.13 -4.71 6.73
CA SER A 275 -13.40 -4.80 6.00
C SER A 275 -13.16 -4.98 4.51
N ASP A 276 -14.25 -5.09 3.73
CA ASP A 276 -14.17 -4.85 2.29
C ASP A 276 -13.85 -3.37 2.00
N ILE A 277 -13.18 -3.11 0.87
CA ILE A 277 -12.84 -1.76 0.40
C ILE A 277 -14.07 -0.85 0.26
N SER A 278 -15.23 -1.39 -0.12
CA SER A 278 -16.49 -0.64 -0.26
C SER A 278 -17.00 -0.08 1.07
N GLU A 279 -16.70 -0.73 2.20
CA GLU A 279 -17.22 -0.38 3.52
C GLU A 279 -16.34 0.60 4.30
N THR A 280 -15.09 0.83 3.86
CA THR A 280 -14.13 1.67 4.62
C THR A 280 -14.61 3.12 4.76
N PHE A 281 -14.34 3.73 5.92
CA PHE A 281 -14.73 5.12 6.20
C PHE A 281 -13.62 5.90 6.89
N GLU A 282 -13.64 7.22 6.73
CA GLU A 282 -12.72 8.20 7.33
C GLU A 282 -11.23 8.11 6.94
N ASP A 283 -10.76 7.02 6.31
CA ASP A 283 -9.40 6.88 5.79
C ASP A 283 -9.24 7.54 4.41
N PRO A 284 -8.37 8.57 4.26
CA PRO A 284 -8.19 9.26 2.97
C PRO A 284 -7.54 8.41 1.88
N LEU A 285 -6.69 7.45 2.23
CA LEU A 285 -6.06 6.54 1.26
C LEU A 285 -7.07 5.48 0.82
N ALA A 286 -7.85 4.92 1.75
CA ALA A 286 -8.89 3.96 1.42
C ALA A 286 -9.95 4.55 0.48
N ARG A 287 -10.40 5.79 0.74
CA ARG A 287 -11.24 6.52 -0.23
C ARG A 287 -10.57 6.67 -1.60
N ALA A 288 -9.31 7.11 -1.66
CA ALA A 288 -8.64 7.36 -2.92
C ALA A 288 -8.49 6.08 -3.77
N VAL A 289 -8.16 4.96 -3.11
CA VAL A 289 -8.08 3.63 -3.72
C VAL A 289 -9.47 3.16 -4.14
N ARG A 290 -10.48 3.23 -3.26
CA ARG A 290 -11.87 2.87 -3.58
C ARG A 290 -12.40 3.61 -4.79
N ARG A 291 -12.30 4.94 -4.84
CA ARG A 291 -12.84 5.74 -5.96
C ARG A 291 -12.23 5.31 -7.30
N LYS A 292 -10.90 5.08 -7.33
CA LYS A 292 -10.19 4.65 -8.54
C LYS A 292 -10.47 3.18 -8.91
N ILE A 293 -10.43 2.23 -7.97
CA ILE A 293 -10.68 0.82 -8.28
C ILE A 293 -12.15 0.56 -8.66
N LYS A 294 -13.10 1.32 -8.07
CA LYS A 294 -14.51 1.32 -8.47
C LYS A 294 -14.69 1.81 -9.92
N ALA A 295 -13.96 2.86 -10.32
CA ALA A 295 -13.96 3.30 -11.71
C ALA A 295 -13.46 2.19 -12.65
N MET A 296 -12.43 1.46 -12.26
CA MET A 296 -11.89 0.30 -12.98
C MET A 296 -12.83 -0.95 -12.95
N GLY A 297 -14.08 -0.82 -12.47
CA GLY A 297 -15.09 -1.88 -12.48
C GLY A 297 -15.13 -2.77 -11.24
N VAL A 298 -14.38 -2.46 -10.18
CA VAL A 298 -14.31 -3.27 -8.95
C VAL A 298 -15.07 -2.59 -7.81
N ASP A 299 -16.34 -2.98 -7.61
CA ASP A 299 -17.20 -2.46 -6.55
C ASP A 299 -16.84 -3.02 -5.16
N THR A 300 -16.61 -4.34 -5.07
CA THR A 300 -16.40 -5.12 -3.83
C THR A 300 -15.52 -6.34 -4.09
N GLY A 301 -15.08 -7.04 -3.04
CA GLY A 301 -14.29 -8.27 -3.11
C GLY A 301 -12.79 -8.09 -2.83
N ILE A 302 -12.41 -7.00 -2.15
CA ILE A 302 -11.01 -6.73 -1.76
C ILE A 302 -11.02 -6.41 -0.27
N GLU A 303 -10.42 -7.29 0.54
CA GLU A 303 -10.25 -7.01 1.97
C GLU A 303 -9.16 -5.98 2.21
N VAL A 304 -9.35 -5.11 3.20
CA VAL A 304 -8.40 -4.06 3.51
C VAL A 304 -8.27 -3.83 5.01
N VAL A 305 -7.06 -3.51 5.46
CA VAL A 305 -6.82 -2.98 6.81
C VAL A 305 -6.69 -1.46 6.72
N TYR A 306 -7.43 -0.75 7.55
CA TYR A 306 -7.45 0.71 7.60
C TYR A 306 -7.65 1.21 9.03
N SER A 307 -7.57 2.52 9.24
CA SER A 307 -7.93 3.12 10.53
C SER A 307 -8.93 4.25 10.35
N THR A 308 -9.97 4.23 11.18
CA THR A 308 -11.04 5.24 11.24
C THR A 308 -10.62 6.52 11.97
N GLU A 309 -9.35 6.63 12.38
CA GLU A 309 -8.80 7.84 12.99
C GLU A 309 -8.62 8.95 11.94
N LYS A 310 -9.08 10.15 12.30
CA LYS A 310 -8.89 11.37 11.51
C LYS A 310 -7.52 11.98 11.83
N PRO A 311 -6.67 12.24 10.83
CA PRO A 311 -5.42 12.98 11.04
C PRO A 311 -5.71 14.41 11.51
N HIS A 312 -5.57 14.66 12.81
CA HIS A 312 -5.91 15.95 13.43
C HIS A 312 -4.71 16.78 13.89
N HIS A 313 -3.61 16.13 14.30
CA HIS A 313 -2.54 16.79 15.06
C HIS A 313 -1.18 16.84 14.34
N VAL A 314 -1.07 16.21 13.17
CA VAL A 314 0.24 15.95 12.55
C VAL A 314 0.34 16.66 11.20
N ARG A 315 1.33 17.56 11.09
CA ARG A 315 1.62 18.30 9.85
C ARG A 315 2.54 17.48 8.94
N LEU A 316 2.50 17.77 7.64
CA LEU A 316 3.49 17.25 6.70
C LEU A 316 4.88 17.75 7.10
N LEU A 317 5.89 16.88 7.02
CA LEU A 317 7.27 17.29 7.25
C LEU A 317 7.72 18.26 6.13
N PRO A 318 8.51 19.30 6.44
CA PRO A 318 9.17 20.10 5.42
C PRO A 318 10.14 19.24 4.61
N LEU A 319 10.36 19.60 3.35
CA LEU A 319 11.40 18.99 2.53
C LEU A 319 12.76 19.55 2.92
N ASP A 320 13.74 18.68 3.15
CA ASP A 320 15.14 19.09 3.30
C ASP A 320 15.64 19.71 1.98
N GLU A 321 16.57 20.67 2.02
CA GLU A 321 17.09 21.33 0.81
C GLU A 321 17.66 20.35 -0.23
N THR A 322 18.27 19.24 0.24
CA THR A 322 18.78 18.16 -0.62
C THR A 322 17.67 17.26 -1.18
N GLN A 323 16.54 17.12 -0.47
CA GLN A 323 15.36 16.44 -0.99
C GLN A 323 14.61 17.33 -1.99
N ALA A 324 14.61 18.65 -1.79
CA ALA A 324 14.03 19.62 -2.72
C ALA A 324 14.82 19.69 -4.05
N GLN A 325 16.16 19.61 -4.00
CA GLN A 325 17.00 19.52 -5.21
C GLN A 325 16.80 18.20 -5.97
N ASN A 326 16.77 17.07 -5.26
CA ASN A 326 16.51 15.76 -5.87
C ASN A 326 15.03 15.53 -6.19
N ALA A 327 14.11 16.41 -5.79
CA ALA A 327 12.69 16.29 -6.09
C ALA A 327 12.43 16.26 -7.61
N VAL A 328 13.27 16.94 -8.40
CA VAL A 328 13.22 16.89 -9.87
C VAL A 328 13.66 15.52 -10.42
N GLU A 329 14.65 14.89 -9.78
CA GLU A 329 15.20 13.58 -10.18
C GLU A 329 14.24 12.43 -9.81
N TYR A 330 13.54 12.53 -8.68
CA TYR A 330 12.47 11.59 -8.30
C TYR A 330 11.10 11.91 -8.93
N ALA A 331 10.85 13.15 -9.36
CA ALA A 331 9.67 13.52 -10.16
C ALA A 331 9.73 13.00 -11.61
N ALA A 332 10.89 12.47 -12.05
CA ALA A 332 10.98 11.67 -13.28
C ALA A 332 10.17 10.36 -13.18
N LEU A 333 9.79 9.92 -11.97
CA LEU A 333 8.73 8.95 -11.73
C LEU A 333 7.44 9.73 -11.36
N PRO A 334 6.37 9.69 -12.18
CA PRO A 334 5.20 10.57 -12.02
C PRO A 334 4.47 10.52 -10.66
N ASP A 335 4.66 9.46 -9.88
CA ASP A 335 3.85 9.14 -8.70
C ASP A 335 4.60 9.21 -7.35
N PHE A 336 5.85 9.68 -7.31
CA PHE A 336 6.60 9.74 -6.05
C PHE A 336 6.17 10.94 -5.18
N ARG A 337 5.65 10.69 -3.96
CA ARG A 337 5.11 11.75 -3.10
C ARG A 337 6.20 12.72 -2.62
N SER A 338 6.13 13.96 -3.09
CA SER A 338 7.00 15.08 -2.69
C SER A 338 6.78 15.60 -1.26
N ARG A 339 5.89 15.01 -0.46
CA ARG A 339 5.74 15.32 0.98
C ARG A 339 5.41 14.05 1.76
N ILE A 340 6.24 13.73 2.75
CA ILE A 340 6.09 12.53 3.58
C ILE A 340 5.13 12.85 4.74
N LEU A 341 4.04 12.10 4.84
CA LEU A 341 3.25 12.02 6.06
C LEU A 341 4.08 11.24 7.10
N PRO A 342 4.41 11.83 8.26
CA PRO A 342 5.12 11.10 9.31
C PRO A 342 4.29 9.93 9.83
N VAL A 343 4.98 8.86 10.22
CA VAL A 343 4.38 7.57 10.58
C VAL A 343 4.90 7.14 11.94
N LEU A 344 3.99 6.91 12.89
CA LEU A 344 4.29 6.36 14.20
C LEU A 344 4.48 4.85 14.07
N GLY A 345 5.72 4.36 14.27
CA GLY A 345 6.16 3.00 13.90
C GLY A 345 5.28 1.83 14.35
N PRO A 346 4.70 1.84 15.57
CA PRO A 346 3.75 0.82 16.02
C PRO A 346 2.51 0.64 15.13
N LEU A 347 1.98 1.70 14.50
CA LEU A 347 0.70 1.58 13.78
C LEU A 347 0.82 0.77 12.46
N PRO A 348 1.83 0.98 11.60
CA PRO A 348 2.14 0.04 10.50
C PRO A 348 2.39 -1.39 10.98
N ALA A 349 3.07 -1.56 12.11
CA ALA A 349 3.33 -2.89 12.67
C ALA A 349 2.01 -3.59 13.04
N MET A 350 1.09 -2.87 13.70
CA MET A 350 -0.26 -3.36 13.98
C MET A 350 -1.03 -3.69 12.71
N PHE A 351 -1.00 -2.84 11.67
CA PHE A 351 -1.63 -3.16 10.38
C PHE A 351 -1.08 -4.49 9.82
N GLY A 352 0.25 -4.67 9.84
CA GLY A 352 0.88 -5.90 9.36
C GLY A 352 0.49 -7.13 10.19
N MET A 353 0.48 -7.01 11.52
CA MET A 353 0.03 -8.08 12.43
C MET A 353 -1.45 -8.43 12.22
N SER A 354 -2.32 -7.43 12.05
CA SER A 354 -3.75 -7.63 11.78
C SER A 354 -3.99 -8.33 10.44
N MET A 355 -3.26 -7.96 9.38
CA MET A 355 -3.31 -8.66 8.09
C MET A 355 -2.85 -10.11 8.22
N ALA A 356 -1.73 -10.34 8.91
CA ALA A 356 -1.22 -11.69 9.12
C ALA A 356 -2.19 -12.56 9.93
N MET A 357 -2.76 -12.05 11.01
CA MET A 357 -3.75 -12.77 11.82
C MET A 357 -4.99 -13.16 10.98
N PHE A 358 -5.54 -12.19 10.23
CA PHE A 358 -6.70 -12.42 9.36
C PHE A 358 -6.42 -13.49 8.29
N ILE A 359 -5.27 -13.38 7.62
CA ILE A 359 -4.86 -14.32 6.57
C ILE A 359 -4.56 -15.71 7.17
N THR A 360 -3.86 -15.79 8.31
CA THR A 360 -3.63 -17.05 9.04
C THR A 360 -4.95 -17.74 9.37
N CYS A 361 -5.92 -17.04 9.95
CA CYS A 361 -7.24 -17.62 10.22
C CYS A 361 -7.97 -18.05 8.94
N LYS A 362 -7.96 -17.23 7.88
CA LYS A 362 -8.65 -17.52 6.62
C LYS A 362 -8.04 -18.73 5.89
N LEU A 363 -6.72 -18.87 5.87
CA LEU A 363 -6.01 -20.03 5.29
C LEU A 363 -6.19 -21.32 6.12
N ALA A 364 -6.22 -21.22 7.44
CA ALA A 364 -6.54 -22.35 8.32
C ALA A 364 -8.00 -22.82 8.21
N GLY A 365 -8.89 -21.99 7.63
CA GLY A 365 -10.34 -22.23 7.63
C GLY A 365 -11.02 -21.90 8.96
N TRP A 366 -10.38 -21.08 9.80
CA TRP A 366 -10.93 -20.64 11.08
C TRP A 366 -12.07 -19.63 10.87
N PRO A 367 -13.26 -19.82 11.48
CA PRO A 367 -14.38 -18.91 11.31
C PRO A 367 -14.09 -17.54 11.91
N MET A 368 -14.37 -16.48 11.16
CA MET A 368 -14.25 -15.10 11.60
C MET A 368 -15.56 -14.35 11.36
N GLU A 369 -16.05 -13.68 12.39
CA GLU A 369 -17.20 -12.78 12.32
C GLU A 369 -16.70 -11.33 12.40
N PRO A 370 -16.45 -10.66 11.25
CA PRO A 370 -16.04 -9.26 11.27
C PRO A 370 -17.16 -8.38 11.82
N LEU A 371 -16.79 -7.34 12.56
CA LEU A 371 -17.77 -6.38 13.10
C LEU A 371 -18.51 -5.68 11.94
N PRO A 372 -19.85 -5.65 11.93
CA PRO A 372 -20.60 -5.00 10.87
C PRO A 372 -20.38 -3.48 10.92
N ILE A 373 -19.68 -2.95 9.93
CA ILE A 373 -19.53 -1.51 9.76
C ILE A 373 -20.90 -0.93 9.42
N LYS A 374 -21.41 -0.06 10.30
CA LYS A 374 -22.67 0.65 10.07
C LYS A 374 -22.51 1.74 9.01
N LEU A 375 -22.43 1.33 7.74
CA LEU A 375 -22.78 2.18 6.61
C LEU A 375 -24.14 2.85 6.89
N ARG A 376 -24.29 4.12 6.51
CA ARG A 376 -25.51 4.89 6.81
C ARG A 376 -26.63 4.55 5.82
N ASP A 377 -26.96 3.28 5.75
CA ASP A 377 -27.74 2.70 4.67
C ASP A 377 -29.20 3.24 4.66
N SER A 378 -29.75 3.52 5.84
CA SER A 378 -31.03 4.21 6.02
C SER A 378 -30.99 5.69 5.62
N LEU A 379 -29.84 6.38 5.79
CA LEU A 379 -29.62 7.73 5.29
C LEU A 379 -29.59 7.75 3.75
N TYR A 380 -28.83 6.84 3.12
CA TYR A 380 -28.72 6.79 1.65
C TYR A 380 -30.07 6.46 1.00
N LEU A 381 -30.81 5.50 1.56
CA LEU A 381 -32.16 5.18 1.08
C LEU A 381 -33.13 6.37 1.20
N ARG A 382 -33.07 7.10 2.32
CA ARG A 382 -33.87 8.31 2.53
C ARG A 382 -33.48 9.41 1.53
N VAL A 383 -32.19 9.70 1.37
CA VAL A 383 -31.71 10.76 0.47
C VAL A 383 -31.99 10.41 -1.00
N HIS A 384 -31.88 9.14 -1.40
CA HIS A 384 -32.24 8.68 -2.75
C HIS A 384 -33.73 8.91 -3.06
N ARG A 385 -34.64 8.50 -2.17
CA ARG A 385 -36.09 8.79 -2.29
C ARG A 385 -36.36 10.30 -2.34
N GLU A 386 -35.66 11.07 -1.51
CA GLU A 386 -35.74 12.53 -1.46
C GLU A 386 -35.21 13.21 -2.73
N LEU A 387 -34.20 12.64 -3.40
CA LEU A 387 -33.67 13.11 -4.67
C LEU A 387 -34.63 12.75 -5.81
N LYS A 388 -35.12 11.50 -5.90
CA LYS A 388 -36.16 11.10 -6.88
C LYS A 388 -37.38 12.02 -6.79
N THR A 389 -37.87 12.30 -5.58
CA THR A 389 -39.01 13.21 -5.36
C THR A 389 -38.76 14.63 -5.86
N ARG A 390 -37.51 15.11 -5.93
CA ARG A 390 -37.15 16.43 -6.47
C ARG A 390 -37.06 16.42 -7.98
N GLU A 391 -36.41 15.39 -8.53
CA GLU A 391 -36.27 15.22 -9.98
C GLU A 391 -37.66 15.09 -10.64
N ASN A 392 -38.55 14.25 -10.10
CA ASN A 392 -39.94 14.11 -10.56
C ASN A 392 -40.79 15.40 -10.47
N LYS A 393 -40.38 16.39 -9.66
CA LYS A 393 -41.03 17.72 -9.61
C LYS A 393 -40.54 18.66 -10.71
N MET A 394 -39.28 18.51 -11.14
CA MET A 394 -38.71 19.31 -12.23
C MET A 394 -39.05 18.72 -13.60
N ASP A 395 -38.98 17.39 -13.72
CA ASP A 395 -39.35 16.65 -14.92
C ASP A 395 -40.30 15.50 -14.56
N LYS A 396 -41.56 15.62 -14.98
CA LYS A 396 -42.62 14.65 -14.69
C LYS A 396 -42.49 13.34 -15.46
N SER A 397 -41.56 13.23 -16.41
CA SER A 397 -41.33 12.03 -17.23
C SER A 397 -40.32 11.04 -16.62
N VAL A 398 -39.56 11.47 -15.60
CA VAL A 398 -38.47 10.67 -15.03
C VAL A 398 -39.00 9.72 -13.95
N ASP A 399 -39.23 8.46 -14.30
CA ASP A 399 -39.59 7.43 -13.30
C ASP A 399 -38.35 6.73 -12.69
N THR A 400 -37.17 6.89 -13.30
CA THR A 400 -35.90 6.39 -12.76
C THR A 400 -34.83 7.46 -12.88
N ILE A 401 -34.24 7.88 -11.75
CA ILE A 401 -33.13 8.84 -11.74
C ILE A 401 -31.80 8.14 -12.08
N ALA A 402 -30.86 8.89 -12.66
CA ALA A 402 -29.58 8.37 -13.15
C ALA A 402 -28.58 7.94 -12.06
N LEU A 403 -28.89 8.13 -10.78
CA LEU A 403 -28.03 7.76 -9.65
C LEU A 403 -28.72 6.68 -8.81
N ASP A 404 -28.02 5.57 -8.53
CA ASP A 404 -28.52 4.52 -7.65
C ASP A 404 -28.30 4.87 -6.15
N ARG A 405 -28.69 3.96 -5.25
CA ARG A 405 -28.53 4.16 -3.79
C ARG A 405 -27.06 4.20 -3.35
N ARG A 406 -26.18 3.45 -4.03
CA ARG A 406 -24.73 3.41 -3.80
C ARG A 406 -24.07 4.68 -4.33
N ASP A 407 -24.56 5.22 -5.44
CA ASP A 407 -24.13 6.53 -5.98
C ASP A 407 -24.50 7.68 -5.03
N VAL A 408 -25.67 7.62 -4.40
CA VAL A 408 -26.03 8.58 -3.34
C VAL A 408 -25.05 8.51 -2.15
N GLY A 409 -24.68 7.30 -1.72
CA GLY A 409 -23.63 7.11 -0.71
C GLY A 409 -22.27 7.65 -1.17
N TYR A 410 -21.89 7.37 -2.41
CA TYR A 410 -20.65 7.82 -3.05
C TYR A 410 -20.56 9.35 -3.11
N VAL A 411 -21.58 10.05 -3.63
CA VAL A 411 -21.59 11.53 -3.69
C VAL A 411 -21.51 12.11 -2.27
N ILE A 412 -22.23 11.53 -1.30
CA ILE A 412 -22.23 12.01 0.08
C ILE A 412 -20.86 11.85 0.74
N GLU A 413 -20.36 10.62 0.90
CA GLU A 413 -19.20 10.33 1.74
C GLU A 413 -17.87 10.47 0.98
N GLU A 414 -17.85 10.16 -0.33
CA GLU A 414 -16.62 10.12 -1.12
C GLU A 414 -16.27 11.48 -1.73
N ILE A 415 -17.20 12.07 -2.49
CA ILE A 415 -16.96 13.35 -3.15
C ILE A 415 -16.95 14.47 -2.09
N PHE A 416 -18.05 14.63 -1.33
CA PHE A 416 -18.24 15.79 -0.45
C PHE A 416 -18.02 15.52 1.04
N ARG A 417 -17.55 14.32 1.42
CA ARG A 417 -17.09 13.98 2.79
C ARG A 417 -18.16 14.19 3.88
N GLY A 418 -19.42 14.00 3.53
CA GLY A 418 -20.58 14.21 4.39
C GLY A 418 -20.89 15.68 4.71
N LYS A 419 -20.27 16.64 4.01
CA LYS A 419 -20.41 18.09 4.27
C LYS A 419 -21.19 18.81 3.16
N SER A 420 -21.95 19.82 3.54
CA SER A 420 -22.49 20.80 2.60
C SER A 420 -21.38 21.56 1.88
N VAL A 421 -21.50 21.73 0.55
CA VAL A 421 -20.56 22.53 -0.25
C VAL A 421 -20.53 24.01 0.17
N VAL A 422 -21.63 24.53 0.73
CA VAL A 422 -21.76 25.94 1.14
C VAL A 422 -21.32 26.14 2.59
N SER A 423 -22.06 25.59 3.57
CA SER A 423 -21.78 25.84 4.99
C SER A 423 -20.79 24.86 5.63
N GLN A 424 -20.29 23.86 4.90
CA GLN A 424 -19.42 22.78 5.42
C GLN A 424 -20.03 21.96 6.59
N ARG A 425 -21.34 22.14 6.86
CA ARG A 425 -22.09 21.43 7.89
C ARG A 425 -22.45 20.00 7.46
N MET A 426 -22.52 19.10 8.44
CA MET A 426 -22.86 17.67 8.24
C MET A 426 -24.28 17.32 8.71
N GLU A 427 -25.02 18.28 9.29
CA GLU A 427 -26.38 18.08 9.76
C GLU A 427 -27.41 18.16 8.63
N LYS A 428 -28.44 17.30 8.68
CA LYS A 428 -29.61 17.34 7.77
C LYS A 428 -29.22 17.46 6.28
N ILE A 429 -28.17 16.76 5.87
CA ILE A 429 -27.70 16.74 4.48
C ILE A 429 -28.68 16.04 3.53
N GLY A 430 -28.63 16.45 2.26
CA GLY A 430 -29.28 15.85 1.11
C GLY A 430 -28.52 16.19 -0.18
N LEU A 431 -29.05 15.74 -1.32
CA LEU A 431 -28.49 15.98 -2.64
C LEU A 431 -29.42 16.84 -3.50
N CYS A 432 -28.85 17.65 -4.37
CA CYS A 432 -29.54 18.36 -5.46
C CYS A 432 -28.61 18.54 -6.66
N ARG A 433 -29.18 18.87 -7.82
CA ARG A 433 -28.38 19.34 -8.97
C ARG A 433 -27.61 20.61 -8.59
N TRP A 434 -26.39 20.80 -9.11
CA TRP A 434 -25.61 22.03 -8.89
C TRP A 434 -25.99 23.12 -9.89
N LYS A 435 -25.99 22.77 -11.17
CA LYS A 435 -26.53 23.59 -12.24
C LYS A 435 -27.90 23.07 -12.61
N ARG A 436 -28.94 23.85 -12.34
CA ARG A 436 -30.34 23.46 -12.57
C ARG A 436 -30.70 23.20 -14.03
N GLY A 437 -29.97 23.81 -14.98
CA GLY A 437 -30.19 23.63 -16.42
C GLY A 437 -29.53 22.37 -17.01
N GLU A 438 -28.62 21.73 -16.29
CA GLU A 438 -27.94 20.49 -16.72
C GLU A 438 -28.63 19.26 -16.11
N PRO A 439 -28.55 18.06 -16.74
CA PRO A 439 -29.14 16.83 -16.21
C PRO A 439 -28.46 16.36 -14.92
N LEU A 440 -29.12 15.47 -14.17
CA LEU A 440 -28.54 14.85 -12.98
C LEU A 440 -27.39 13.91 -13.38
N SER A 441 -26.19 14.15 -12.87
CA SER A 441 -25.00 13.31 -13.07
C SER A 441 -24.06 13.41 -11.87
N LEU A 442 -23.05 12.54 -11.79
CA LEU A 442 -22.01 12.62 -10.75
C LEU A 442 -21.24 13.96 -10.79
N GLN A 443 -21.08 14.58 -11.96
CA GLN A 443 -20.44 15.90 -12.13
C GLN A 443 -21.43 17.09 -12.09
N ASN A 444 -22.69 16.86 -11.75
CA ASN A 444 -23.70 17.92 -11.56
C ASN A 444 -24.55 17.70 -10.30
N THR A 445 -24.07 16.94 -9.32
CA THR A 445 -24.78 16.69 -8.06
C THR A 445 -23.92 17.14 -6.88
N VAL A 446 -24.47 17.91 -5.94
CA VAL A 446 -23.76 18.39 -4.73
C VAL A 446 -24.47 17.98 -3.45
N VAL A 447 -23.70 17.89 -2.37
CA VAL A 447 -24.24 17.81 -1.00
C VAL A 447 -24.53 19.21 -0.47
N MET A 448 -25.72 19.39 0.09
CA MET A 448 -26.14 20.59 0.80
C MET A 448 -26.99 20.21 2.03
N THR A 449 -27.11 21.11 3.01
CA THR A 449 -28.13 20.96 4.06
C THR A 449 -29.53 21.21 3.47
N LYS A 450 -30.57 20.60 4.04
CA LYS A 450 -31.96 20.78 3.56
C LYS A 450 -32.39 22.26 3.46
N SER A 451 -31.94 23.13 4.35
CA SER A 451 -32.23 24.56 4.30
C SER A 451 -31.51 25.30 3.17
N GLU A 452 -30.31 24.86 2.78
CA GLU A 452 -29.60 25.39 1.61
C GLU A 452 -30.22 24.89 0.31
N ILE A 453 -30.60 23.61 0.24
CA ILE A 453 -31.31 23.03 -0.91
C ILE A 453 -32.59 23.83 -1.21
N ILE A 454 -33.40 24.16 -0.19
CA ILE A 454 -34.62 24.97 -0.35
C ILE A 454 -34.33 26.39 -0.86
N LYS A 455 -33.14 26.95 -0.59
CA LYS A 455 -32.71 28.24 -1.16
C LYS A 455 -32.22 28.07 -2.60
N HIS A 456 -31.43 27.03 -2.87
CA HIS A 456 -30.86 26.73 -4.18
C HIS A 456 -31.94 26.37 -5.22
N GLU A 457 -32.94 25.57 -4.84
CA GLU A 457 -34.09 25.20 -5.69
C GLU A 457 -34.99 26.38 -6.07
N LYS A 458 -34.87 27.54 -5.40
CA LYS A 458 -35.58 28.79 -5.76
C LYS A 458 -34.83 29.63 -6.80
N LEU A 459 -33.56 29.33 -7.08
CA LEU A 459 -32.80 30.04 -8.11
C LEU A 459 -33.31 29.67 -9.51
N PRO A 460 -33.46 30.63 -10.44
CA PRO A 460 -33.75 30.35 -11.85
C PRO A 460 -32.77 29.39 -12.51
N ALA A 461 -33.20 28.72 -13.58
CA ALA A 461 -32.27 27.97 -14.43
C ALA A 461 -31.35 28.96 -15.17
N GLY A 462 -30.03 28.72 -15.15
CA GLY A 462 -29.04 29.62 -15.72
C GLY A 462 -28.58 30.77 -14.83
N THR A 463 -28.94 30.80 -13.53
CA THR A 463 -28.36 31.74 -12.56
C THR A 463 -26.84 31.58 -12.49
N ASP A 464 -26.11 32.70 -12.53
CA ASP A 464 -24.69 32.72 -12.20
C ASP A 464 -24.47 32.36 -10.73
N LEU A 465 -23.98 31.15 -10.49
CA LEU A 465 -23.72 30.62 -9.15
C LEU A 465 -22.57 31.35 -8.45
N LEU A 466 -21.64 31.97 -9.19
CA LEU A 466 -20.53 32.73 -8.63
C LEU A 466 -21.04 33.93 -7.81
N SER A 467 -21.99 34.68 -8.36
CA SER A 467 -22.66 35.79 -7.66
C SER A 467 -23.42 35.37 -6.39
N VAL A 468 -23.82 34.11 -6.27
CA VAL A 468 -24.66 33.60 -5.16
C VAL A 468 -23.84 32.98 -4.04
N TYR A 469 -22.79 32.23 -4.37
CA TYR A 469 -22.01 31.44 -3.39
C TYR A 469 -20.56 31.92 -3.20
N GLY A 470 -20.06 32.80 -4.06
CA GLY A 470 -18.69 33.30 -4.02
C GLY A 470 -17.66 32.31 -4.58
N GLN A 471 -16.49 32.85 -4.95
CA GLN A 471 -15.44 32.12 -5.69
C GLN A 471 -14.98 30.85 -4.95
N GLU A 472 -14.77 30.91 -3.63
CA GLU A 472 -14.28 29.76 -2.83
C GLU A 472 -15.17 28.51 -2.94
N VAL A 473 -16.49 28.70 -3.01
CA VAL A 473 -17.45 27.59 -3.13
C VAL A 473 -17.48 27.06 -4.57
N ILE A 474 -17.37 27.94 -5.57
CA ILE A 474 -17.25 27.52 -6.98
C ILE A 474 -15.98 26.70 -7.18
N ASP A 475 -14.83 27.22 -6.76
CA ASP A 475 -13.53 26.56 -6.89
C ASP A 475 -13.53 25.18 -6.21
N TYR A 476 -14.10 25.08 -5.00
CA TYR A 476 -14.23 23.81 -4.29
C TYR A 476 -15.11 22.79 -5.04
N VAL A 477 -16.26 23.20 -5.58
CA VAL A 477 -17.14 22.30 -6.33
C VAL A 477 -16.53 21.90 -7.68
N GLU A 478 -15.92 22.85 -8.40
CA GLU A 478 -15.24 22.57 -9.67
C GLU A 478 -14.00 21.70 -9.50
N GLU A 479 -13.23 21.86 -8.42
CA GLU A 479 -12.13 20.94 -8.06
C GLU A 479 -12.67 19.51 -7.90
N LYS A 480 -13.77 19.32 -7.14
CA LYS A 480 -14.37 17.99 -6.91
C LYS A 480 -14.96 17.38 -8.18
N PHE A 481 -15.57 18.19 -9.06
CA PHE A 481 -16.04 17.71 -10.37
C PHE A 481 -14.90 17.42 -11.34
N ARG A 482 -13.76 18.12 -11.24
CA ARG A 482 -12.55 17.84 -12.02
C ARG A 482 -11.88 16.54 -11.58
N GLU A 483 -11.76 16.31 -10.26
CA GLU A 483 -11.35 15.01 -9.71
C GLU A 483 -12.25 13.87 -10.22
N GLU A 484 -13.57 14.05 -10.17
CA GLU A 484 -14.52 13.04 -10.62
C GLU A 484 -14.49 12.84 -12.15
N ALA A 485 -14.23 13.89 -12.93
CA ALA A 485 -14.03 13.79 -14.37
C ALA A 485 -12.72 13.07 -14.73
N GLU A 486 -11.66 13.21 -13.92
CA GLU A 486 -10.42 12.44 -14.07
C GLU A 486 -10.64 10.96 -13.72
N ILE A 487 -11.33 10.68 -12.61
CA ILE A 487 -11.67 9.31 -12.19
C ILE A 487 -12.60 8.63 -13.21
N ASN A 488 -13.54 9.37 -13.83
CA ASN A 488 -14.39 8.84 -14.89
C ASN A 488 -13.65 8.55 -16.22
N ARG A 489 -12.38 8.93 -16.38
CA ARG A 489 -11.53 8.46 -17.50
C ARG A 489 -10.86 7.11 -17.22
N LEU A 490 -10.99 6.60 -15.99
CA LEU A 490 -10.55 5.25 -15.59
C LEU A 490 -11.71 4.23 -15.64
N ARG A 491 -12.90 4.67 -16.07
CA ARG A 491 -14.04 3.84 -16.47
C ARG A 491 -14.00 3.58 -17.97
#